data_AF-A0AAV0W2X7-F1
#
_entry.id   AF-A0AAV0W2X7-F1
#
_cell.length_a   1.000
_cell.length_b   1.000
_cell.length_c   1.000
_cell.angle_alpha   90.00
_cell.angle_beta   90.00
_cell.angle_gamma   90.00
#
_symmetry.space_group_name_H-M   'P 1'
#
loop_
_entity.id
_entity.type
_entity.pdbx_description
1 polymer ?
#
loop_
_entity_poly.entity_id
_entity_poly.type
_entity_poly.pdbx_seq_one_letter_code
_entity_poly.pdbx_strand_id
1 'polypeptide(L)'
;MKLLNENIKYMAFKNELKTLIIDHQSVLKIYDEFLSIFRPTILLQVFVLSYTIIFLCFIFMMSFMEEDITQYMVLTLMKAGFSIPSFIFQMYMSCFLINTLETKKDSITFGLYSSNWTEMDIKFQKLILLTMRMANAHQNKLQFTRTKIINMEIFYQVCFISLPSYL
;
A
#
# COMPACT_ATOMS: atom_id res chain seq x y z
N MET A 1 2.96 35.06 37.66
CA MET A 1 1.90 34.04 37.48
C MET A 1 1.63 33.72 36.00
N LYS A 2 1.44 34.71 35.10
CA LYS A 2 1.26 34.47 33.64
C LYS A 2 2.41 33.70 32.96
N LEU A 3 3.67 34.05 33.23
CA LEU A 3 4.86 33.39 32.64
C LEU A 3 5.02 31.92 33.07
N LEU A 4 4.58 31.55 34.27
CA LEU A 4 4.62 30.17 34.75
C LEU A 4 3.59 29.30 34.00
N ASN A 5 2.41 29.87 33.72
CA ASN A 5 1.35 29.19 33.00
C ASN A 5 1.70 28.94 31.52
N GLU A 6 2.39 29.88 30.88
CA GLU A 6 2.90 29.69 29.51
C GLU A 6 4.02 28.64 29.44
N ASN A 7 4.93 28.62 30.42
CA ASN A 7 5.97 27.58 30.48
C ASN A 7 5.37 26.18 30.73
N ILE A 8 4.34 26.06 31.57
CA ILE A 8 3.63 24.79 31.79
C ILE A 8 2.93 24.35 30.49
N LYS A 9 2.28 25.28 29.78
CA LYS A 9 1.63 25.01 28.49
C LYS A 9 2.63 24.59 27.41
N TYR A 10 3.79 25.23 27.36
CA TYR A 10 4.88 24.87 26.45
C TYR A 10 5.46 23.49 26.76
N MET A 11 5.64 23.16 28.04
CA MET A 11 6.13 21.86 28.48
C MET A 11 5.13 20.74 28.19
N ALA A 12 3.83 20.98 28.38
CA ALA A 12 2.76 20.05 28.05
C ALA A 12 2.72 19.78 26.53
N PHE A 13 2.76 20.84 25.71
CA PHE A 13 2.79 20.73 24.26
C PHE A 13 4.01 19.95 23.75
N LYS A 14 5.20 20.23 24.32
CA LYS A 14 6.43 19.49 23.99
C LYS A 14 6.31 18.00 24.31
N ASN A 15 5.67 17.65 25.44
CA ASN A 15 5.46 16.26 25.83
C ASN A 15 4.44 15.56 24.91
N GLU A 16 3.31 16.19 24.62
CA GLU A 16 2.29 15.66 23.69
C GLU A 16 2.89 15.38 22.32
N LEU A 17 3.69 16.32 21.81
CA LEU A 17 4.27 16.20 20.49
C LEU A 17 5.40 15.15 20.46
N LYS A 18 6.14 14.99 21.56
CA LYS A 18 7.09 13.87 21.73
C LYS A 18 6.38 12.52 21.68
N THR A 19 5.25 12.37 22.39
CA THR A 19 4.44 11.14 22.34
C THR A 19 3.92 10.88 20.93
N LEU A 20 3.45 11.91 20.23
CA LEU A 20 2.94 11.79 18.85
C LEU A 20 4.02 11.30 17.88
N ILE A 21 5.26 11.76 18.03
CA ILE A 21 6.39 11.30 17.21
C ILE A 21 6.77 9.85 17.52
N ILE A 22 6.77 9.45 18.80
CA ILE A 22 7.06 8.08 19.22
C ILE A 22 6.00 7.12 18.69
N ASP A 23 4.72 7.50 18.77
CA ASP A 23 3.61 6.71 18.23
C ASP A 23 3.69 6.63 16.70
N HIS A 24 4.04 7.72 16.02
CA HIS A 24 4.25 7.68 14.57
C HIS A 24 5.40 6.73 14.17
N GLN A 25 6.49 6.71 14.95
CA GLN A 25 7.61 5.78 14.73
C GLN A 25 7.21 4.32 14.98
N SER A 26 6.39 4.04 16.00
CA SER A 26 5.93 2.68 16.26
C SER A 26 4.99 2.17 15.16
N VAL A 27 4.08 3.02 14.68
CA VAL A 27 3.20 2.71 13.54
C VAL A 27 3.99 2.46 12.26
N LEU A 28 5.02 3.27 11.97
CA LEU A 28 5.89 3.05 10.81
C LEU A 28 6.64 1.72 10.87
N LYS A 29 7.07 1.30 12.07
CA LYS A 29 7.74 0.00 12.24
C LYS A 29 6.81 -1.17 11.95
N ILE A 30 5.58 -1.12 12.50
CA ILE A 30 4.54 -2.13 12.23
C ILE A 30 4.20 -2.14 10.73
N TYR A 31 4.17 -0.98 10.09
CA TYR A 31 3.96 -0.86 8.66
C TYR A 31 5.07 -1.51 7.83
N ASP A 32 6.34 -1.29 8.17
CA ASP A 32 7.46 -1.94 7.48
C ASP A 32 7.41 -3.46 7.61
N GLU A 33 7.04 -3.98 8.79
CA GLU A 33 6.80 -5.41 9.01
C GLU A 33 5.63 -5.92 8.15
N PHE A 34 4.51 -5.20 8.13
CA PHE A 34 3.36 -5.52 7.29
C PHE A 34 3.72 -5.56 5.80
N LEU A 35 4.45 -4.56 5.31
CA LEU A 35 4.92 -4.51 3.93
C LEU A 35 5.87 -5.65 3.59
N SER A 36 6.72 -6.06 4.53
CA SER A 36 7.65 -7.19 4.30
C SER A 36 6.92 -8.50 4.02
N ILE A 37 5.74 -8.70 4.62
CA ILE A 37 4.86 -9.86 4.41
C ILE A 37 4.00 -9.67 3.16
N PHE A 38 3.51 -8.45 2.93
CA PHE A 38 2.64 -8.14 1.79
C PHE A 38 3.38 -8.17 0.45
N ARG A 39 4.66 -7.82 0.43
CA ARG A 39 5.51 -7.87 -0.77
C ARG A 39 5.50 -9.24 -1.47
N PRO A 40 5.90 -10.34 -0.81
CA PRO A 40 5.85 -11.66 -1.43
C PRO A 40 4.41 -12.12 -1.69
N THR A 41 3.44 -11.72 -0.85
CA THR A 41 2.03 -12.09 -1.01
C THR A 41 1.43 -11.58 -2.32
N ILE A 42 1.64 -10.29 -2.63
CA ILE A 42 1.16 -9.70 -3.89
C ILE A 42 1.88 -10.31 -5.09
N LEU A 43 3.18 -10.58 -5.00
CA LEU A 43 3.91 -11.26 -6.08
C LEU A 43 3.31 -12.63 -6.37
N LEU A 44 3.11 -13.44 -5.32
CA LEU A 44 2.49 -14.76 -5.43
C LEU A 44 1.08 -14.66 -6.03
N GLN A 45 0.31 -13.66 -5.63
CA GLN A 45 -1.03 -13.42 -6.16
C GLN A 45 -1.03 -13.12 -7.66
N VAL A 46 -0.06 -12.32 -8.15
CA VAL A 46 0.12 -12.06 -9.59
C VAL A 46 0.50 -13.33 -10.34
N PHE A 47 1.41 -14.15 -9.78
CA PHE A 47 1.77 -15.44 -10.37
C PHE A 47 0.56 -16.39 -10.47
N VAL A 48 -0.23 -16.52 -9.40
CA VAL A 48 -1.44 -17.35 -9.39
C VAL A 48 -2.44 -16.88 -10.43
N LEU A 49 -2.71 -15.56 -10.50
CA LEU A 49 -3.59 -14.99 -11.51
C LEU A 49 -3.11 -15.31 -12.94
N SER A 50 -1.82 -15.12 -13.23
CA SER A 50 -1.26 -15.45 -14.54
C SER A 50 -1.44 -16.93 -14.91
N TYR A 51 -1.17 -17.83 -13.97
CA TYR A 51 -1.35 -19.27 -14.17
C TYR A 51 -2.82 -19.63 -14.40
N THR A 52 -3.74 -19.05 -13.64
CA THR A 52 -5.18 -19.29 -13.82
C THR A 52 -5.69 -18.84 -15.19
N ILE A 53 -5.18 -17.72 -15.73
CA ILE A 53 -5.53 -17.24 -17.07
C ILE A 53 -5.02 -18.20 -18.14
N ILE A 54 -3.76 -18.64 -18.06
CA ILE A 54 -3.18 -19.61 -19.02
C ILE A 54 -3.97 -20.91 -19.00
N PHE A 55 -4.30 -21.41 -17.82
CA PHE A 55 -5.09 -22.63 -17.66
C PHE A 55 -6.50 -22.49 -18.24
N LEU A 56 -7.13 -21.33 -18.05
CA LEU A 56 -8.43 -20.99 -18.63
C LEU A 56 -8.38 -20.96 -20.17
N CYS A 57 -7.35 -20.35 -20.75
CA CYS A 57 -7.13 -20.34 -22.20
C CYS A 57 -6.94 -21.76 -22.75
N PHE A 58 -6.18 -22.62 -22.06
CA PHE A 58 -6.00 -24.00 -22.47
C PHE A 58 -7.32 -24.78 -22.48
N ILE A 59 -8.14 -24.62 -21.43
CA ILE A 59 -9.48 -25.23 -21.37
C ILE A 59 -10.33 -24.73 -22.53
N PHE A 60 -10.35 -23.42 -22.76
CA PHE A 60 -11.11 -22.80 -23.86
C PHE A 60 -10.70 -23.33 -25.24
N MET A 61 -9.40 -23.54 -25.48
CA MET A 61 -8.91 -24.14 -26.72
C MET A 61 -9.35 -25.61 -26.86
N MET A 62 -9.31 -26.40 -25.79
CA MET A 62 -9.81 -27.77 -25.79
C MET A 62 -11.32 -27.81 -26.09
N SER A 63 -12.09 -26.83 -25.59
CA SER A 63 -13.52 -26.68 -25.87
C SER A 63 -13.85 -26.49 -27.36
N PHE A 64 -12.94 -25.92 -28.14
CA PHE A 64 -13.13 -25.76 -29.59
C PHE A 64 -12.83 -27.04 -30.37
N MET A 65 -12.07 -27.96 -29.79
CA MET A 65 -11.64 -29.20 -30.45
C MET A 65 -12.61 -30.37 -30.18
N GLU A 66 -13.32 -30.35 -29.05
CA GLU A 66 -14.42 -31.28 -28.75
C GLU A 66 -15.77 -30.67 -29.18
N GLU A 67 -16.59 -31.41 -29.92
CA GLU A 67 -17.95 -30.96 -30.29
C GLU A 67 -18.91 -30.88 -29.07
N ASP A 68 -18.59 -31.60 -27.98
CA ASP A 68 -19.38 -31.65 -26.76
C ASP A 68 -18.71 -30.95 -25.58
N ILE A 69 -19.45 -30.04 -24.93
CA ILE A 69 -19.00 -29.39 -23.70
C ILE A 69 -19.07 -30.40 -22.55
N THR A 70 -17.90 -30.85 -22.07
CA THR A 70 -17.83 -31.75 -20.91
C THR A 70 -18.28 -31.06 -19.61
N GLN A 71 -18.93 -31.81 -18.71
CA GLN A 71 -19.36 -31.29 -17.40
C GLN A 71 -18.18 -30.70 -16.59
N TYR A 72 -16.96 -31.24 -16.78
CA TYR A 72 -15.73 -30.77 -16.17
C TYR A 72 -15.37 -29.33 -16.59
N MET A 73 -15.56 -29.00 -17.87
CA MET A 73 -15.30 -27.67 -18.42
C MET A 73 -16.25 -26.62 -17.83
N VAL A 74 -17.56 -26.92 -17.75
CA VAL A 74 -18.56 -26.02 -17.16
C VAL A 74 -18.24 -25.75 -15.68
N LEU A 75 -17.90 -26.79 -14.93
CA LEU A 75 -17.52 -26.65 -13.52
C LEU A 75 -16.26 -25.77 -13.35
N THR A 76 -15.29 -25.91 -14.25
CA THR A 76 -14.04 -25.14 -14.18
C THR A 76 -14.25 -23.67 -14.55
N LEU A 77 -15.07 -23.39 -15.57
CA LEU A 77 -15.47 -22.02 -15.94
C LEU A 77 -16.24 -21.33 -14.81
N MET A 78 -17.17 -22.03 -14.16
CA MET A 78 -17.93 -21.49 -13.03
C MET A 78 -17.02 -21.17 -11.84
N LYS A 79 -16.08 -22.07 -11.51
CA LYS A 79 -15.09 -21.84 -10.44
C LYS A 79 -14.15 -20.68 -10.77
N ALA A 80 -13.65 -20.60 -12.01
CA ALA A 80 -12.79 -19.51 -12.45
C ALA A 80 -13.52 -18.16 -12.38
N GLY A 81 -14.79 -18.12 -12.84
CA GLY A 81 -15.64 -16.93 -12.79
C GLY A 81 -15.88 -16.40 -11.37
N PHE A 82 -15.92 -17.28 -10.36
CA PHE A 82 -16.02 -16.86 -8.96
C PHE A 82 -14.66 -16.49 -8.34
N SER A 83 -13.60 -17.20 -8.72
CA SER A 83 -12.27 -17.02 -8.14
C SER A 83 -11.57 -15.73 -8.60
N ILE A 84 -11.72 -15.35 -9.88
CA ILE A 84 -11.04 -14.17 -10.45
C ILE A 84 -11.47 -12.86 -9.76
N PRO A 85 -12.78 -12.57 -9.58
CA PRO A 85 -13.22 -11.37 -8.87
C PRO A 85 -12.73 -11.32 -7.42
N SER A 86 -12.64 -12.45 -6.74
CA SER A 86 -12.14 -12.53 -5.35
C SER A 86 -10.68 -12.07 -5.27
N PHE A 87 -9.82 -12.54 -6.17
CA PHE A 87 -8.43 -12.10 -6.23
C PHE A 87 -8.29 -10.63 -6.63
N ILE A 88 -9.12 -10.14 -7.56
CA ILE A 88 -9.12 -8.73 -7.95
C ILE A 88 -9.52 -7.85 -6.76
N PHE A 89 -10.55 -8.23 -6.01
CA PHE A 89 -10.99 -7.51 -4.81
C PHE A 89 -9.90 -7.49 -3.72
N GLN A 90 -9.22 -8.61 -3.50
CA GLN A 90 -8.10 -8.68 -2.54
C GLN A 90 -6.95 -7.74 -2.96
N MET A 91 -6.57 -7.72 -4.24
CA MET A 91 -5.57 -6.78 -4.77
C MET A 91 -6.00 -5.32 -4.57
N TYR A 92 -7.25 -5.01 -4.91
CA TYR A 92 -7.81 -3.67 -4.77
C TYR A 92 -7.76 -3.17 -3.31
N MET A 93 -8.24 -3.98 -2.37
CA MET A 93 -8.21 -3.63 -0.94
C MET A 93 -6.80 -3.36 -0.43
N SER A 94 -5.85 -4.18 -0.87
CA SER A 94 -4.44 -4.05 -0.49
C SER A 94 -3.84 -2.74 -1.01
N CYS A 95 -4.05 -2.44 -2.29
CA CYS A 95 -3.60 -1.20 -2.91
C CYS A 95 -4.25 0.04 -2.27
N PHE A 96 -5.55 -0.04 -1.97
CA PHE A 96 -6.28 1.05 -1.32
C PHE A 96 -5.75 1.36 0.09
N LEU A 97 -5.47 0.31 0.87
CA LEU A 97 -4.93 0.43 2.22
C LEU A 97 -3.54 1.08 2.20
N ILE A 98 -2.66 0.60 1.31
CA ILE A 98 -1.32 1.17 1.11
C ILE A 98 -1.40 2.65 0.72
N ASN A 99 -2.24 2.99 -0.26
CA ASN A 99 -2.39 4.37 -0.75
C ASN A 99 -2.93 5.32 0.33
N THR A 100 -3.91 4.85 1.12
CA THR A 100 -4.48 5.63 2.23
C THR A 100 -3.42 5.88 3.30
N LEU A 101 -2.61 4.87 3.63
CA LEU A 101 -1.53 5.01 4.59
C LEU A 101 -0.45 5.98 4.12
N GLU A 102 -0.06 5.90 2.85
CA GLU A 102 0.91 6.83 2.26
C GLU A 102 0.41 8.29 2.32
N THR A 103 -0.87 8.50 1.96
CA THR A 103 -1.50 9.83 2.03
C THR A 103 -1.54 10.38 3.46
N LYS A 104 -1.85 9.53 4.45
CA LYS A 104 -1.87 9.93 5.86
C LYS A 104 -0.46 10.25 6.37
N LYS A 105 0.55 9.45 6.02
CA LYS A 105 1.97 9.72 6.34
C LYS A 105 2.41 11.07 5.79
N ASP A 106 2.05 11.39 4.55
CA ASP A 106 2.43 12.65 3.91
C ASP A 106 1.74 13.84 4.56
N SER A 107 0.47 13.69 4.98
CA SER A 107 -0.24 14.74 5.74
C SER A 107 0.41 15.06 7.09
N ILE A 108 0.90 14.05 7.81
CA ILE A 108 1.60 14.23 9.09
C ILE A 108 2.95 14.91 8.86
N THR A 109 3.68 14.49 7.84
CA THR A 109 4.96 15.09 7.45
C THR A 109 4.78 16.56 7.08
N PHE A 110 3.74 16.87 6.29
CA PHE A 110 3.38 18.23 5.92
C PHE A 110 2.99 19.09 7.14
N GLY A 111 2.17 18.56 8.05
CA GLY A 111 1.81 19.25 9.31
C GLY A 111 3.04 19.58 10.18
N LEU A 112 4.01 18.66 10.24
CA LEU A 112 5.30 18.90 10.89
C LEU A 112 6.09 20.03 10.22
N TYR A 113 6.16 20.05 8.88
CA TYR A 113 6.84 21.08 8.11
C TYR A 113 6.22 22.48 8.32
N SER A 114 4.89 22.56 8.37
CA SER A 114 4.16 23.82 8.58
C SER A 114 4.18 24.34 10.03
N SER A 115 4.68 23.55 10.98
CA SER A 115 4.79 23.96 12.38
C SER A 115 5.97 24.92 12.58
N ASN A 116 5.93 25.77 13.60
CA ASN A 116 7.00 26.74 13.88
C ASN A 116 8.22 26.07 14.57
N TRP A 117 8.83 25.08 13.90
CA TRP A 117 9.86 24.19 14.46
C TRP A 117 11.24 24.85 14.63
N THR A 118 11.49 25.95 13.91
CA THR A 118 12.74 26.74 14.01
C THR A 118 12.91 27.44 15.36
N GLU A 119 11.82 27.76 16.05
CA GLU A 119 11.83 28.40 17.37
C GLU A 119 11.93 27.38 18.54
N MET A 120 11.92 26.08 18.24
CA MET A 120 11.97 25.02 19.26
C MET A 120 13.40 24.59 19.62
N ASP A 121 13.50 23.90 20.76
CA ASP A 121 14.74 23.35 21.32
C ASP A 121 15.55 22.51 20.30
N ILE A 122 16.88 22.55 20.38
CA ILE A 122 17.82 21.87 19.46
C ILE A 122 17.55 20.35 19.41
N LYS A 123 17.17 19.75 20.54
CA LYS A 123 16.77 18.34 20.60
C LYS A 123 15.56 18.05 19.70
N PHE A 124 14.64 19.00 19.63
CA PHE A 124 13.42 18.90 18.86
C PHE A 124 13.67 19.08 17.36
N GLN A 125 14.48 20.08 16.99
CA GLN A 125 14.93 20.26 15.60
C GLN A 125 15.62 19.01 15.07
N LYS A 126 16.48 18.36 15.86
CA LYS A 126 17.11 17.07 15.48
C LYS A 126 16.09 15.95 15.27
N LEU A 127 15.06 15.88 16.11
CA LEU A 127 14.02 14.85 16.01
C LEU A 127 13.20 15.04 14.73
N ILE A 128 12.80 16.28 14.44
CA ILE A 128 12.11 16.64 13.20
C ILE A 128 12.99 16.37 11.98
N LEU A 129 14.26 16.75 12.01
CA LEU A 129 15.21 16.48 10.91
C LEU A 129 15.35 14.98 10.65
N LEU A 130 15.37 14.16 11.71
CA LEU A 130 15.37 12.70 11.62
C LEU A 130 14.07 12.18 11.00
N THR A 131 12.90 12.66 11.44
CA THR A 131 11.61 12.29 10.87
C THR A 131 11.49 12.71 9.41
N MET A 132 12.00 13.89 9.03
CA MET A 132 12.07 14.34 7.63
C MET A 132 13.01 13.46 6.81
N ARG A 133 14.19 13.12 7.33
CA ARG A 133 15.13 12.21 6.65
C ARG A 133 14.55 10.82 6.49
N MET A 134 13.84 10.32 7.51
CA MET A 134 13.11 9.06 7.43
C MET A 134 11.99 9.15 6.41
N ALA A 135 11.16 10.20 6.44
CA ALA A 135 10.10 10.42 5.45
C ALA A 135 10.63 10.54 4.01
N ASN A 136 11.79 11.17 3.82
CA ASN A 136 12.47 11.30 2.53
C ASN A 136 13.14 9.97 2.09
N ALA A 137 13.70 9.19 3.02
CA ALA A 137 14.20 7.84 2.72
C ALA A 137 13.06 6.85 2.41
N HIS A 138 11.91 7.03 3.06
CA HIS A 138 10.66 6.29 2.83
C HIS A 138 9.83 6.88 1.68
N GLN A 139 10.22 8.03 1.11
CA GLN A 139 9.71 8.55 -0.17
C GLN A 139 10.16 7.71 -1.37
N ASN A 140 10.87 6.60 -1.13
CA ASN A 140 10.83 5.44 -1.98
C ASN A 140 9.40 4.87 -2.00
N LYS A 141 8.47 5.60 -2.63
CA LYS A 141 7.12 5.19 -3.03
C LYS A 141 7.17 3.70 -3.30
N LEU A 142 6.52 2.89 -2.48
CA LEU A 142 6.62 1.41 -2.47
C LEU A 142 7.05 0.80 -3.81
N GLN A 143 8.37 0.74 -3.99
CA GLN A 143 8.97 0.19 -5.21
C GLN A 143 9.04 -1.31 -4.96
N PHE A 144 8.12 -2.05 -5.58
CA PHE A 144 8.15 -3.52 -5.52
C PHE A 144 9.37 -4.07 -6.25
N THR A 145 9.76 -3.39 -7.34
CA THR A 145 10.94 -3.66 -8.14
C THR A 145 11.55 -2.31 -8.53
N ARG A 146 12.87 -2.27 -8.79
CA ARG A 146 13.72 -1.10 -9.13
C ARG A 146 13.18 -0.14 -10.22
N THR A 147 12.03 -0.44 -10.82
CA THR A 147 11.42 0.26 -11.95
C THR A 147 9.92 0.53 -11.86
N LYS A 148 9.17 -0.03 -10.88
CA LYS A 148 7.70 0.12 -10.84
C LYS A 148 7.14 0.31 -9.43
N ILE A 149 6.48 1.45 -9.24
CA ILE A 149 5.77 1.85 -8.02
C ILE A 149 4.36 1.24 -8.08
N ILE A 150 3.96 0.48 -7.05
CA ILE A 150 2.56 0.03 -6.94
C ILE A 150 1.71 1.21 -6.52
N ASN A 151 1.22 1.94 -7.53
CA ASN A 151 0.08 2.82 -7.42
C ASN A 151 -1.14 2.09 -8.02
N MET A 152 -2.35 2.63 -7.83
CA MET A 152 -3.55 2.27 -8.60
C MET A 152 -3.24 2.06 -10.09
N GLU A 153 -2.25 2.78 -10.62
CA GLU A 153 -1.71 2.65 -11.97
C GLU A 153 -1.28 1.23 -12.39
N ILE A 154 -0.65 0.43 -11.52
CA ILE A 154 -0.30 -0.97 -11.86
C ILE A 154 -1.53 -1.85 -11.85
N PHE A 155 -2.47 -1.61 -10.92
CA PHE A 155 -3.77 -2.29 -10.93
C PHE A 155 -4.53 -1.99 -12.23
N TYR A 156 -4.57 -0.72 -12.67
CA TYR A 156 -5.14 -0.33 -13.95
C TYR A 156 -4.40 -0.97 -15.13
N GLN A 157 -3.08 -0.99 -15.14
CA GLN A 157 -2.31 -1.64 -16.22
C GLN A 157 -2.57 -3.16 -16.28
N VAL A 158 -2.59 -3.84 -15.13
CA VAL A 158 -2.87 -5.29 -15.08
C VAL A 158 -4.31 -5.57 -15.48
N CYS A 159 -5.29 -4.81 -14.98
CA CYS A 159 -6.69 -4.91 -15.41
C CYS A 159 -6.83 -4.65 -16.91
N PHE A 160 -6.19 -3.62 -17.44
CA PHE A 160 -6.23 -3.25 -18.86
C PHE A 160 -5.56 -4.28 -19.77
N ILE A 161 -4.48 -4.93 -19.32
CA ILE A 161 -3.83 -6.03 -20.06
C ILE A 161 -4.66 -7.31 -19.98
N SER A 162 -5.36 -7.55 -18.86
CA SER A 162 -6.20 -8.74 -18.65
C SER A 162 -7.60 -8.64 -19.26
N LEU A 163 -8.11 -7.42 -19.48
CA LEU A 163 -9.30 -7.17 -20.28
C LEU A 163 -8.87 -7.24 -21.75
N PRO A 164 -9.43 -8.17 -22.55
CA PRO A 164 -9.14 -8.22 -23.97
C PRO A 164 -9.45 -6.86 -24.58
N SER A 165 -8.53 -6.35 -25.38
CA SER A 165 -8.64 -5.10 -26.15
C SER A 165 -9.68 -5.20 -27.27
N TYR A 166 -10.87 -5.71 -26.96
CA TYR A 166 -12.00 -5.86 -27.85
C TYR A 166 -13.24 -5.21 -27.22
N LEU A 167 -13.17 -3.88 -27.15
CA LEU A 167 -14.30 -2.99 -27.34
C LEU A 167 -13.78 -1.68 -27.95
#